data_AF-A0A538UA48-F1
#
_entry.id   AF-A0A538UA48-F1
#
_cell.length_a   1.000
_cell.length_b   1.000
_cell.length_c   1.000
_cell.angle_alpha   90.00
_cell.angle_beta   90.00
_cell.angle_gamma   90.00
#
_symmetry.space_group_name_H-M   'P 1'
#
loop_
_entity.id
_entity.type
_entity.pdbx_description
1 polymer ?
#
loop_
_entity_poly.entity_id
_entity_poly.type
_entity_poly.pdbx_seq_one_letter_code
_entity_poly.pdbx_strand_id
1 'polypeptide(L)'
;GFEYLRPIQVAYESPKFMLPVRLGMVNAEGSQELFVYALSRLGRVEAVNYRTARVPSDIDVPVYVQKTFPDFYRAVFARQVKRDDMSCVYTEYAWDMGWCDPCASQPLSPDELRALGVWWLGETPAPGANPTPFVTRLHVRYDRDHFPQDLVLQETADRTNFQARYVLRHEWTGGGECANARQYRLGLPQRREKEARTLADLTGWELDTIRDNMELQANWTRRGERFDEVKWWEGLWKN
;
A
#
# COMPACT_ATOMS: atom_id res chain seq x y z
N GLY A 1 24.05 -10.49 17.25
CA GLY A 1 24.28 -10.93 15.86
C GLY A 1 22.95 -10.90 15.16
N PHE A 2 22.78 -10.00 14.20
CA PHE A 2 21.66 -10.05 13.26
C PHE A 2 22.30 -10.06 11.88
N GLU A 3 22.77 -11.24 11.46
CA GLU A 3 22.97 -11.47 10.04
C GLU A 3 21.58 -11.48 9.42
N TYR A 4 21.30 -10.51 8.56
CA TYR A 4 20.17 -10.62 7.64
C TYR A 4 20.35 -11.92 6.87
N LEU A 5 19.48 -12.90 7.13
CA LEU A 5 19.44 -14.11 6.32
C LEU A 5 19.09 -13.69 4.90
N ARG A 6 19.81 -14.25 3.93
CA ARG A 6 19.49 -14.02 2.51
C ARG A 6 18.07 -14.51 2.27
N PRO A 7 17.25 -13.78 1.49
CA PRO A 7 15.95 -14.27 1.08
C PRO A 7 16.07 -15.66 0.46
N ILE A 8 15.17 -16.57 0.85
CA ILE A 8 15.11 -17.90 0.26
C ILE A 8 14.60 -17.76 -1.17
N GLN A 9 15.39 -18.21 -2.14
CA GLN A 9 14.98 -18.28 -3.54
C GLN A 9 14.51 -19.71 -3.85
N VAL A 10 13.36 -19.82 -4.51
CA VAL A 10 12.78 -21.11 -4.92
C VAL A 10 12.35 -20.99 -6.38
N ALA A 11 12.69 -22.00 -7.18
CA ALA A 11 12.29 -22.12 -8.57
C ALA A 11 11.32 -23.30 -8.74
N TYR A 12 10.39 -23.18 -9.69
CA TYR A 12 9.37 -24.19 -9.96
C TYR A 12 9.31 -24.48 -11.46
N GLU A 13 9.15 -25.75 -11.82
CA GLU A 13 8.86 -26.17 -13.21
C GLU A 13 7.36 -26.28 -13.48
N SER A 14 6.54 -26.39 -12.42
CA SER A 14 5.08 -26.49 -12.53
C SER A 14 4.43 -25.10 -12.63
N PRO A 15 3.40 -24.92 -13.49
CA PRO A 15 2.61 -23.69 -13.53
C PRO A 15 1.77 -23.46 -12.27
N LYS A 16 1.58 -24.51 -11.46
CA LYS A 16 0.95 -24.45 -10.14
C LYS A 16 2.01 -24.77 -9.11
N PHE A 17 2.38 -23.79 -8.31
CA PHE A 17 3.46 -23.91 -7.34
C PHE A 17 2.93 -23.66 -5.93
N MET A 18 3.66 -24.13 -4.92
CA MET A 18 3.23 -24.03 -3.53
C MET A 18 4.37 -23.65 -2.61
N LEU A 19 4.09 -22.81 -1.62
CA LEU A 19 5.02 -22.47 -0.55
C LEU A 19 4.67 -23.27 0.71
N PRO A 20 5.59 -24.10 1.25
CA PRO A 20 5.33 -24.97 2.39
C PRO A 20 5.35 -24.21 3.72
N VAL A 21 4.43 -23.25 3.89
CA VAL A 21 4.36 -22.34 5.05
C VAL A 21 4.13 -23.08 6.36
N ARG A 22 3.55 -24.27 6.33
CA ARG A 22 3.29 -25.08 7.52
C ARG A 22 4.56 -25.52 8.25
N LEU A 23 5.66 -25.72 7.52
CA LEU A 23 6.96 -26.06 8.13
C LEU A 23 7.45 -24.94 9.04
N GLY A 24 7.19 -23.68 8.67
CA GLY A 24 7.51 -22.52 9.49
C GLY A 24 6.67 -22.44 10.76
N MET A 25 5.48 -23.04 10.80
CA MET A 25 4.56 -22.95 11.94
C MET A 25 4.83 -24.00 13.04
N VAL A 26 5.62 -25.04 12.76
CA VAL A 26 5.79 -26.19 13.68
C VAL A 26 6.34 -25.76 15.04
N ASN A 27 7.20 -24.73 15.07
CA ASN A 27 7.85 -24.22 16.28
C ASN A 27 7.51 -22.76 16.57
N ALA A 28 6.48 -22.20 15.95
CA ALA A 28 6.11 -20.80 16.13
C ALA A 28 5.17 -20.63 17.34
N GLU A 29 5.47 -19.69 18.23
CA GLU A 29 4.62 -19.36 19.40
C GLU A 29 3.44 -18.45 19.04
N GLY A 30 3.30 -18.03 17.78
CA GLY A 30 2.22 -17.17 17.31
C GLY A 30 2.25 -16.96 15.79
N SER A 31 1.51 -15.95 15.34
CA SER A 31 1.42 -15.59 13.92
C SER A 31 2.77 -15.12 13.37
N GLN A 32 3.06 -15.48 12.12
CA GLN A 32 4.26 -15.06 11.40
C GLN A 32 3.89 -14.20 10.20
N GLU A 33 4.83 -13.35 9.79
CA GLU A 33 4.72 -12.55 8.56
C GLU A 33 5.54 -13.20 7.45
N LEU A 34 4.93 -13.39 6.28
CA LEU A 34 5.58 -13.85 5.06
C LEU A 34 5.43 -12.79 3.98
N PHE A 35 6.57 -12.41 3.39
CA PHE A 35 6.63 -11.55 2.20
C PHE A 35 7.06 -12.39 1.01
N VAL A 36 6.22 -12.47 -0.02
CA VAL A 36 6.51 -13.18 -1.26
C VAL A 36 6.73 -12.17 -2.37
N TYR A 37 7.89 -12.22 -3.00
CA TYR A 37 8.18 -11.49 -4.22
C TYR A 37 8.18 -12.49 -5.38
N ALA A 38 7.16 -12.40 -6.23
CA ALA A 38 7.04 -13.24 -7.41
C ALA A 38 7.44 -12.44 -8.66
N LEU A 39 8.32 -13.04 -9.46
CA LEU A 39 8.75 -12.52 -10.77
C LEU A 39 8.22 -13.49 -11.83
N SER A 40 7.36 -12.99 -12.71
CA SER A 40 6.57 -13.82 -13.61
C SER A 40 6.62 -13.29 -15.05
N ARG A 41 6.34 -14.14 -16.04
CA ARG A 41 6.44 -13.78 -17.47
C ARG A 41 5.12 -13.19 -17.98
N LEU A 42 4.01 -13.69 -17.49
CA LEU A 42 2.66 -13.45 -18.01
C LEU A 42 1.92 -12.35 -17.24
N GLY A 43 1.90 -12.39 -15.91
CA GLY A 43 1.13 -11.43 -15.11
C GLY A 43 1.17 -11.70 -13.62
N ARG A 44 0.20 -11.13 -12.89
CA ARG A 44 0.16 -11.19 -11.43
C ARG A 44 0.09 -12.63 -10.93
N VAL A 45 0.80 -12.88 -9.82
CA VAL A 45 0.67 -14.13 -9.04
C VAL A 45 -0.34 -13.94 -7.92
N GLU A 46 -1.20 -14.93 -7.71
CA GLU A 46 -2.21 -14.91 -6.65
C GLU A 46 -2.36 -16.27 -5.97
N ALA A 47 -2.94 -16.26 -4.77
CA ALA A 47 -3.28 -17.48 -4.05
C ALA A 47 -4.54 -18.13 -4.62
N VAL A 48 -4.50 -19.46 -4.71
CA VAL A 48 -5.61 -20.29 -5.22
C VAL A 48 -6.50 -20.78 -4.09
N ASN A 49 -5.90 -21.20 -2.98
CA ASN A 49 -6.60 -21.81 -1.85
C ASN A 49 -6.89 -20.83 -0.70
N TYR A 50 -6.51 -19.56 -0.86
CA TYR A 50 -6.85 -18.47 0.04
C TYR A 50 -7.30 -17.26 -0.77
N ARG A 51 -8.18 -16.44 -0.18
CA ARG A 51 -8.62 -15.20 -0.83
C ARG A 51 -7.44 -14.26 -0.97
N THR A 52 -7.18 -13.81 -2.20
CA THR A 52 -6.23 -12.73 -2.46
C THR A 52 -6.97 -11.39 -2.42
N ALA A 53 -6.53 -10.46 -1.58
CA ALA A 53 -7.13 -9.14 -1.41
C ALA A 53 -6.08 -8.04 -1.62
N ARG A 54 -6.48 -6.88 -2.11
CA ARG A 54 -5.60 -5.70 -2.17
C ARG A 54 -5.62 -5.00 -0.82
N VAL A 55 -4.46 -4.54 -0.36
CA VAL A 55 -4.43 -3.63 0.81
C VAL A 55 -5.11 -2.30 0.47
N PRO A 56 -5.65 -1.57 1.46
CA PRO A 56 -6.17 -0.21 1.24
C PRO A 56 -5.13 0.68 0.56
N SER A 57 -5.57 1.43 -0.45
CA SER A 57 -4.70 2.29 -1.29
C SER A 57 -5.52 3.45 -1.84
N ASP A 58 -4.84 4.48 -2.36
CA ASP A 58 -5.44 5.69 -2.93
C ASP A 58 -6.19 6.56 -1.91
N ILE A 59 -5.74 6.54 -0.65
CA ILE A 59 -6.43 7.19 0.47
C ILE A 59 -5.66 8.42 0.95
N ASP A 60 -6.35 9.54 1.08
CA ASP A 60 -5.83 10.77 1.68
C ASP A 60 -5.62 10.58 3.19
N VAL A 61 -4.39 10.81 3.67
CA VAL A 61 -4.03 10.72 5.09
C VAL A 61 -3.32 11.99 5.57
N PRO A 62 -3.36 12.31 6.88
CA PRO A 62 -2.66 13.47 7.42
C PRO A 62 -1.17 13.50 7.09
N VAL A 63 -0.64 14.69 6.78
CA VAL A 63 0.76 14.88 6.34
C VAL A 63 1.79 14.33 7.34
N TYR A 64 1.51 14.38 8.65
CA TYR A 64 2.43 13.90 9.69
C TYR A 64 2.72 12.39 9.57
N VAL A 65 1.83 11.62 8.94
CA VAL A 65 1.99 10.18 8.69
C VAL A 65 3.28 9.89 7.93
N GLN A 66 3.79 10.83 7.13
CA GLN A 66 5.08 10.70 6.45
C GLN A 66 6.21 10.31 7.43
N LYS A 67 6.22 10.91 8.64
CA LYS A 67 7.26 10.69 9.64
C LYS A 67 7.07 9.39 10.43
N THR A 68 5.85 8.86 10.45
CA THR A 68 5.46 7.67 11.22
C THR A 68 4.95 6.55 10.31
N PHE A 69 5.37 6.55 9.04
CA PHE A 69 4.84 5.64 8.02
C PHE A 69 4.99 4.16 8.38
N PRO A 70 6.10 3.68 8.99
CA PRO A 70 6.22 2.28 9.37
C PRO A 70 5.14 1.83 10.36
N ASP A 71 4.86 2.65 11.38
CA ASP A 71 3.87 2.31 12.41
C ASP A 71 2.44 2.46 11.89
N PHE A 72 2.21 3.48 11.06
CA PHE A 72 0.98 3.62 10.29
C PHE A 72 0.69 2.36 9.47
N TYR A 73 1.64 1.91 8.64
CA TYR A 73 1.42 0.77 7.76
C TYR A 73 1.18 -0.54 8.53
N ARG A 74 1.95 -0.76 9.61
CA ARG A 74 1.73 -1.91 10.51
C ARG A 74 0.32 -1.89 11.10
N ALA A 75 -0.18 -0.72 11.52
CA ALA A 75 -1.53 -0.59 12.07
C ALA A 75 -2.61 -0.84 11.01
N VAL A 76 -2.45 -0.29 9.79
CA VAL A 76 -3.37 -0.56 8.66
C VAL A 76 -3.42 -2.05 8.36
N PHE A 77 -2.26 -2.69 8.22
CA PHE A 77 -2.19 -4.12 7.91
C PHE A 77 -2.80 -4.97 9.03
N ALA A 78 -2.44 -4.72 10.29
CA ALA A 78 -2.98 -5.46 11.43
C ALA A 78 -4.51 -5.32 11.54
N ARG A 79 -5.04 -4.12 11.28
CA ARG A 79 -6.49 -3.88 11.28
C ARG A 79 -7.20 -4.56 10.12
N GLN A 80 -6.59 -4.56 8.92
CA GLN A 80 -7.12 -5.27 7.76
C GLN A 80 -7.16 -6.78 8.00
N VAL A 81 -6.05 -7.36 8.46
CA VAL A 81 -5.94 -8.78 8.82
C VAL A 81 -7.01 -9.19 9.84
N LYS A 82 -7.23 -8.36 10.87
CA LYS A 82 -8.29 -8.60 11.86
C LYS A 82 -9.70 -8.53 11.25
N ARG A 83 -9.94 -7.59 10.33
CA ARG A 83 -11.24 -7.44 9.65
C ARG A 83 -11.56 -8.63 8.74
N ASP A 84 -10.54 -9.23 8.16
CA ASP A 84 -10.65 -10.40 7.28
C ASP A 84 -10.46 -11.73 8.03
N ASP A 85 -10.59 -11.74 9.36
CA ASP A 85 -10.50 -12.96 10.21
C ASP A 85 -9.22 -13.78 9.97
N MET A 86 -8.11 -13.09 9.70
CA MET A 86 -6.80 -13.69 9.39
C MET A 86 -6.81 -14.75 8.27
N SER A 87 -7.70 -14.65 7.28
CA SER A 87 -7.88 -15.70 6.26
C SER A 87 -7.45 -15.28 4.84
N CYS A 88 -6.70 -14.19 4.69
CA CYS A 88 -6.41 -13.55 3.40
C CYS A 88 -4.91 -13.44 3.11
N VAL A 89 -4.59 -13.44 1.81
CA VAL A 89 -3.28 -13.11 1.24
C VAL A 89 -3.37 -11.72 0.62
N TYR A 90 -2.46 -10.81 0.97
CA TYR A 90 -2.57 -9.41 0.59
C TYR A 90 -1.63 -9.04 -0.54
N THR A 91 -2.16 -8.55 -1.66
CA THR A 91 -1.36 -7.88 -2.69
C THR A 91 -1.01 -6.48 -2.21
N GLU A 92 0.28 -6.20 -2.05
CA GLU A 92 0.82 -4.86 -1.75
C GLU A 92 1.34 -4.16 -3.01
N TYR A 93 1.78 -4.95 -4.00
CA TYR A 93 2.34 -4.46 -5.27
C TYR A 93 2.10 -5.47 -6.39
N ALA A 94 1.74 -4.99 -7.57
CA ALA A 94 1.63 -5.75 -8.81
C ALA A 94 1.96 -4.80 -9.97
N TRP A 95 3.08 -4.98 -10.67
CA TRP A 95 3.50 -4.03 -11.69
C TRP A 95 4.33 -4.66 -12.80
N ASP A 96 4.10 -4.20 -14.03
CA ASP A 96 4.89 -4.55 -15.21
C ASP A 96 6.21 -3.76 -15.23
N MET A 97 7.35 -4.42 -15.06
CA MET A 97 8.64 -3.73 -15.03
C MET A 97 9.10 -3.20 -16.39
N GLY A 98 8.31 -3.38 -17.46
CA GLY A 98 8.60 -2.81 -18.77
C GLY A 98 8.35 -1.31 -18.88
N TRP A 99 7.64 -0.71 -17.93
CA TRP A 99 7.44 0.72 -17.87
C TRP A 99 7.16 1.20 -16.45
N CYS A 100 7.46 2.46 -16.20
CA CYS A 100 7.28 3.05 -14.89
C CYS A 100 7.05 4.55 -15.11
N ASP A 101 5.84 5.03 -14.77
CA ASP A 101 5.48 6.45 -14.82
C ASP A 101 4.29 6.74 -13.88
N PRO A 102 4.45 7.60 -12.85
CA PRO A 102 5.70 8.25 -12.40
C PRO A 102 6.61 7.28 -11.62
N CYS A 103 7.90 7.27 -11.94
CA CYS A 103 8.88 6.43 -11.23
C CYS A 103 9.37 7.05 -9.92
N ALA A 104 9.32 6.26 -8.85
CA ALA A 104 10.00 6.58 -7.60
C ALA A 104 11.52 6.30 -7.65
N SER A 105 11.97 5.42 -8.55
CA SER A 105 13.38 5.04 -8.74
C SER A 105 13.65 4.56 -10.17
N GLN A 106 14.93 4.40 -10.53
CA GLN A 106 15.30 3.74 -11.78
C GLN A 106 14.82 2.27 -11.78
N PRO A 107 14.37 1.73 -12.93
CA PRO A 107 14.12 0.30 -13.07
C PRO A 107 15.37 -0.54 -12.81
N LEU A 108 15.17 -1.78 -12.37
CA LEU A 108 16.28 -2.73 -12.19
C LEU A 108 16.97 -3.04 -13.53
N SER A 109 18.30 -3.14 -13.49
CA SER A 109 19.09 -3.57 -14.64
C SER A 109 18.84 -5.04 -14.99
N PRO A 110 19.11 -5.47 -16.24
CA PRO A 110 19.00 -6.87 -16.63
C PRO A 110 19.83 -7.81 -15.74
N ASP A 111 21.02 -7.38 -15.30
CA ASP A 111 21.88 -8.20 -14.44
C ASP A 111 21.30 -8.36 -13.02
N GLU A 112 20.72 -7.29 -12.46
CA GLU A 112 19.99 -7.36 -11.18
C GLU A 112 18.76 -8.27 -11.28
N LEU A 113 18.00 -8.17 -12.37
CA LEU A 113 16.86 -9.06 -12.60
C LEU A 113 17.30 -10.53 -12.72
N ARG A 114 18.40 -10.83 -13.42
CA ARG A 114 18.95 -12.20 -13.46
C ARG A 114 19.38 -12.67 -12.06
N ALA A 115 20.02 -11.81 -11.27
CA ALA A 115 20.41 -12.13 -9.89
C ALA A 115 19.21 -12.41 -8.96
N LEU A 116 18.04 -11.84 -9.27
CA LEU A 116 16.78 -12.12 -8.60
C LEU A 116 16.05 -13.37 -9.13
N GLY A 117 16.61 -14.06 -10.12
CA GLY A 117 16.07 -15.30 -10.67
C GLY A 117 15.28 -15.14 -11.98
N VAL A 118 15.31 -13.97 -12.62
CA VAL A 118 14.73 -13.75 -13.97
C VAL A 118 15.69 -14.27 -15.04
N TRP A 119 15.94 -15.58 -15.04
CA TRP A 119 16.93 -16.25 -15.90
C TRP A 119 16.62 -16.18 -17.40
N TRP A 120 15.36 -15.89 -17.75
CA TRP A 120 14.84 -15.91 -19.12
C TRP A 120 14.98 -14.60 -19.90
N LEU A 121 15.63 -13.60 -19.30
CA LEU A 121 15.89 -12.34 -19.99
C LEU A 121 16.82 -12.56 -21.20
N GLY A 122 16.36 -12.17 -22.38
CA GLY A 122 17.09 -12.32 -23.64
C GLY A 122 16.73 -13.57 -24.44
N GLU A 123 15.86 -14.45 -23.92
CA GLU A 123 15.24 -15.51 -24.71
C GLU A 123 14.17 -14.93 -25.64
N THR A 124 13.93 -15.56 -26.80
CA THR A 124 12.77 -15.24 -27.64
C THR A 124 11.51 -15.51 -26.82
N PRO A 125 10.66 -14.50 -26.54
CA PRO A 125 9.47 -14.70 -25.72
C PRO A 125 8.56 -15.77 -26.34
N ALA A 126 8.04 -16.67 -25.51
CA ALA A 126 6.97 -17.56 -25.93
C ALA A 126 5.76 -16.74 -26.43
N PRO A 127 4.93 -17.26 -27.35
CA PRO A 127 3.74 -16.55 -27.81
C PRO A 127 2.86 -16.12 -26.62
N GLY A 128 2.62 -14.81 -26.47
CA GLY A 128 1.85 -14.23 -25.36
C GLY A 128 2.65 -13.88 -24.09
N ALA A 129 3.95 -14.18 -24.03
CA ALA A 129 4.83 -13.76 -22.94
C ALA A 129 5.40 -12.37 -23.20
N ASN A 130 5.49 -11.54 -22.15
CA ASN A 130 6.16 -10.25 -22.25
C ASN A 130 7.67 -10.40 -21.99
N PRO A 131 8.52 -9.63 -22.69
CA PRO A 131 9.97 -9.65 -22.46
C PRO A 131 10.35 -9.10 -21.09
N THR A 132 9.46 -8.34 -20.46
CA THR A 132 9.66 -7.68 -19.17
C THR A 132 8.93 -8.42 -18.06
N PRO A 133 9.61 -8.71 -16.93
CA PRO A 133 9.00 -9.44 -15.84
C PRO A 133 7.88 -8.63 -15.19
N PHE A 134 6.83 -9.32 -14.79
CA PHE A 134 5.81 -8.77 -13.92
C PHE A 134 6.18 -9.08 -12.46
N VAL A 135 6.13 -8.07 -11.60
CA VAL A 135 6.48 -8.22 -10.18
C VAL A 135 5.20 -8.22 -9.37
N THR A 136 5.03 -9.22 -8.52
CA THR A 136 3.98 -9.23 -7.49
C THR A 136 4.60 -9.33 -6.11
N ARG A 137 4.18 -8.45 -5.19
CA ARG A 137 4.48 -8.56 -3.76
C ARG A 137 3.21 -8.96 -3.01
N LEU A 138 3.27 -10.14 -2.39
CA LEU A 138 2.24 -10.62 -1.48
C LEU A 138 2.74 -10.54 -0.04
N HIS A 139 1.83 -10.23 0.88
CA HIS A 139 2.08 -10.20 2.31
C HIS A 139 1.02 -11.06 3.01
N VAL A 140 1.47 -11.97 3.86
CA VAL A 140 0.61 -12.93 4.56
C VAL A 140 0.98 -12.93 6.03
N ARG A 141 -0.01 -12.66 6.89
CA ARG A 141 0.07 -13.02 8.30
C ARG A 141 -0.58 -14.37 8.48
N TYR A 142 0.15 -15.36 8.97
CA TYR A 142 -0.32 -16.73 9.04
C TYR A 142 -0.03 -17.42 10.36
N ASP A 143 -0.90 -18.35 10.73
CA ASP A 143 -0.73 -19.27 11.85
C ASP A 143 -1.39 -20.62 11.52
N ARG A 144 -1.29 -21.57 12.46
CA ARG A 144 -1.78 -22.93 12.30
C ARG A 144 -3.31 -23.01 12.19
N ASP A 145 -4.03 -22.12 12.85
CA ASP A 145 -5.49 -22.19 12.98
C ASP A 145 -6.18 -21.63 11.72
N HIS A 146 -5.60 -20.59 11.13
CA HIS A 146 -6.17 -19.89 9.98
C HIS A 146 -5.59 -20.33 8.63
N PHE A 147 -4.36 -20.90 8.61
CA PHE A 147 -3.70 -21.40 7.40
C PHE A 147 -3.35 -22.90 7.52
N PRO A 148 -4.36 -23.80 7.53
CA PRO A 148 -4.15 -25.24 7.69
C PRO A 148 -3.50 -25.91 6.46
N GLN A 149 -3.49 -25.23 5.32
CA GLN A 149 -2.90 -25.69 4.06
C GLN A 149 -1.72 -24.81 3.65
N ASP A 150 -0.76 -25.40 2.94
CA ASP A 150 0.32 -24.66 2.31
C ASP A 150 -0.22 -23.69 1.25
N LEU A 151 0.51 -22.61 0.98
CA LEU A 151 0.04 -21.57 0.08
C LEU A 151 0.21 -22.01 -1.37
N VAL A 152 -0.89 -22.31 -2.05
CA VAL A 152 -0.89 -22.66 -3.47
C VAL A 152 -1.04 -21.39 -4.30
N LEU A 153 -0.10 -21.19 -5.22
CA LEU A 153 0.01 -19.99 -6.05
C LEU A 153 -0.18 -20.35 -7.52
N GLN A 154 -0.74 -19.40 -8.26
CA GLN A 154 -0.85 -19.45 -9.71
C GLN A 154 -0.41 -18.13 -10.34
N GLU A 155 0.21 -18.23 -11.52
CA GLU A 155 0.42 -17.09 -12.41
C GLU A 155 -0.86 -16.85 -13.23
N THR A 156 -1.28 -15.58 -13.34
CA THR A 156 -2.46 -15.18 -14.10
C THR A 156 -2.07 -14.37 -15.34
N ALA A 157 -3.04 -14.21 -16.26
CA ALA A 157 -2.91 -13.28 -17.39
C ALA A 157 -3.18 -11.81 -17.01
N ASP A 158 -3.52 -11.52 -15.75
CA ASP A 158 -3.85 -10.16 -15.32
C ASP A 158 -2.57 -9.34 -15.11
N ARG A 159 -2.40 -8.30 -15.95
CA ARG A 159 -1.31 -7.33 -15.86
C ARG A 159 -1.75 -5.97 -15.32
N THR A 160 -2.92 -5.89 -14.69
CA THR A 160 -3.40 -4.64 -14.10
C THR A 160 -2.46 -4.20 -12.99
N ASN A 161 -1.90 -3.00 -13.16
CA ASN A 161 -1.00 -2.41 -12.18
C ASN A 161 -1.74 -2.10 -10.86
N PHE A 162 -1.07 -2.35 -9.76
CA PHE A 162 -1.50 -1.99 -8.43
C PHE A 162 -0.29 -1.67 -7.57
N GLN A 163 -0.38 -0.58 -6.83
CA GLN A 163 0.60 -0.19 -5.82
C GLN A 163 -0.16 0.34 -4.62
N ALA A 164 0.14 -0.20 -3.44
CA ALA A 164 -0.30 0.39 -2.19
C ALA A 164 0.31 1.79 -2.04
N ARG A 165 -0.53 2.82 -2.06
CA ARG A 165 -0.12 4.22 -1.94
C ARG A 165 -1.11 4.98 -1.06
N TYR A 166 -0.57 5.91 -0.30
CA TYR A 166 -1.32 6.79 0.59
C TYR A 166 -0.96 8.23 0.24
N VAL A 167 -1.97 9.07 0.09
CA VAL A 167 -1.84 10.39 -0.53
C VAL A 167 -1.69 11.44 0.56
N LEU A 168 -0.60 12.21 0.47
CA LEU A 168 -0.36 13.36 1.32
C LEU A 168 -0.74 14.62 0.55
N ARG A 169 -1.78 15.32 1.01
CA ARG A 169 -2.16 16.60 0.42
C ARG A 169 -1.58 17.73 1.26
N HIS A 170 -0.60 18.43 0.71
CA HIS A 170 -0.05 19.61 1.36
C HIS A 170 -1.01 20.78 1.24
N GLU A 171 -1.26 21.46 2.36
CA GLU A 171 -2.05 22.70 2.36
C GLU A 171 -1.28 23.80 1.63
N TRP A 172 -2.01 24.63 0.89
CA TRP A 172 -1.43 25.80 0.24
C TRP A 172 -1.22 26.90 1.28
N THR A 173 0.01 27.41 1.36
CA THR A 173 0.43 28.41 2.37
C THR A 173 0.58 29.83 1.82
N GLY A 174 0.07 30.10 0.61
CA GLY A 174 0.23 31.41 -0.03
C GLY A 174 -0.64 32.52 0.60
N GLY A 175 -0.19 33.76 0.42
CA GLY A 175 -0.81 34.98 0.99
C GLY A 175 -1.96 35.58 0.16
N GLY A 176 -2.65 34.81 -0.67
CA GLY A 176 -3.70 35.35 -1.54
C GLY A 176 -4.99 35.73 -0.79
N GLU A 177 -5.58 36.85 -1.20
CA GLU A 177 -6.84 37.38 -0.64
C GLU A 177 -8.02 37.25 -1.61
N CYS A 178 -7.88 36.55 -2.73
CA CYS A 178 -8.99 36.36 -3.66
C CYS A 178 -10.10 35.48 -3.05
N ALA A 179 -11.32 35.56 -3.59
CA ALA A 179 -12.45 34.76 -3.13
C ALA A 179 -12.14 33.25 -3.07
N ASN A 180 -11.43 32.72 -4.08
CA ASN A 180 -11.01 31.32 -4.11
C ASN A 180 -10.08 30.95 -2.95
N ALA A 181 -9.17 31.85 -2.56
CA ALA A 181 -8.27 31.62 -1.42
C ALA A 181 -9.03 31.64 -0.09
N ARG A 182 -10.02 32.53 0.07
CA ARG A 182 -10.90 32.54 1.26
C ARG A 182 -11.74 31.26 1.33
N GLN A 183 -12.39 30.88 0.22
CA GLN A 183 -13.18 29.65 0.15
C GLN A 183 -12.34 28.40 0.41
N TYR A 184 -11.12 28.34 -0.13
CA TYR A 184 -10.17 27.26 0.15
C TYR A 184 -9.89 27.13 1.65
N ARG A 185 -9.54 28.25 2.32
CA ARG A 185 -9.24 28.26 3.76
C ARG A 185 -10.45 27.82 4.60
N LEU A 186 -11.65 28.30 4.26
CA LEU A 186 -12.90 27.88 4.93
C LEU A 186 -13.16 26.37 4.83
N GLY A 187 -12.68 25.70 3.78
CA GLY A 187 -12.82 24.25 3.62
C GLY A 187 -11.78 23.41 4.36
N LEU A 188 -10.72 24.02 4.90
CA LEU A 188 -9.63 23.29 5.57
C LEU A 188 -10.07 22.50 6.80
N PRO A 189 -10.92 23.01 7.71
CA PRO A 189 -11.34 22.26 8.89
C PRO A 189 -12.06 20.95 8.51
N GLN A 190 -13.00 21.00 7.57
CA GLN A 190 -13.72 19.82 7.08
C GLN A 190 -12.79 18.81 6.42
N ARG A 191 -11.81 19.30 5.65
CA ARG A 191 -10.80 18.44 5.02
C ARG A 191 -9.94 17.74 6.06
N ARG A 192 -9.44 18.46 7.06
CA ARG A 192 -8.60 17.90 8.14
C ARG A 192 -9.38 16.88 8.97
N GLU A 193 -10.64 17.16 9.30
CA GLU A 193 -11.52 16.21 9.96
C GLU A 193 -11.65 14.91 9.17
N LYS A 194 -11.90 15.02 7.85
CA LYS A 194 -12.00 13.84 6.98
C LYS A 194 -10.71 13.03 6.97
N GLU A 195 -9.56 13.68 6.84
CA GLU A 195 -8.24 13.01 6.88
C GLU A 195 -8.01 12.31 8.24
N ALA A 196 -8.37 12.96 9.35
CA ALA A 196 -8.23 12.39 10.70
C ALA A 196 -9.12 11.16 10.92
N ARG A 197 -10.41 11.25 10.53
CA ARG A 197 -11.36 10.13 10.61
C ARG A 197 -10.94 8.96 9.73
N THR A 198 -10.47 9.27 8.52
CA THR A 198 -9.96 8.26 7.59
C THR A 198 -8.77 7.51 8.18
N LEU A 199 -7.83 8.23 8.81
CA LEU A 199 -6.70 7.63 9.51
C LEU A 199 -7.15 6.74 10.67
N ALA A 200 -8.11 7.20 11.49
CA ALA A 200 -8.70 6.42 12.57
C ALA A 200 -9.36 5.12 12.06
N ASP A 201 -10.12 5.20 10.97
CA ASP A 201 -10.80 4.05 10.38
C ASP A 201 -9.83 3.01 9.82
N LEU A 202 -8.73 3.48 9.23
CA LEU A 202 -7.67 2.65 8.65
C LEU A 202 -6.82 1.95 9.70
N THR A 203 -6.47 2.64 10.78
CA THR A 203 -5.49 2.16 11.78
C THR A 203 -6.14 1.62 13.05
N GLY A 204 -7.35 2.07 13.37
CA GLY A 204 -7.99 1.84 14.67
C GLY A 204 -7.42 2.72 15.79
N TRP A 205 -6.63 3.74 15.46
CA TRP A 205 -6.14 4.71 16.45
C TRP A 205 -7.26 5.66 16.90
N GLU A 206 -7.12 6.15 18.14
CA GLU A 206 -8.07 7.10 18.72
C GLU A 206 -8.06 8.43 17.98
N LEU A 207 -9.26 8.92 17.63
CA LEU A 207 -9.44 10.13 16.84
C LEU A 207 -8.88 11.37 17.55
N ASP A 208 -9.01 11.44 18.88
CA ASP A 208 -8.48 12.56 19.67
C ASP A 208 -6.94 12.60 19.63
N THR A 209 -6.28 11.45 19.75
CA THR A 209 -4.82 11.34 19.60
C THR A 209 -4.36 11.75 18.20
N ILE A 210 -5.11 11.37 17.15
CA ILE A 210 -4.82 11.81 15.78
C ILE A 210 -4.96 13.33 15.67
N ARG A 211 -6.04 13.91 16.20
CA ARG A 211 -6.29 15.36 16.18
C ARG A 211 -5.17 16.13 16.88
N ASP A 212 -4.71 15.63 18.02
CA ASP A 212 -3.61 16.23 18.79
C ASP A 212 -2.28 16.17 18.00
N ASN A 213 -1.98 15.04 17.35
CA ASN A 213 -0.82 14.89 16.46
C ASN A 213 -0.88 15.79 15.22
N MET A 214 -2.09 16.18 14.79
CA MET A 214 -2.30 17.16 13.73
C MET A 214 -2.22 18.61 14.24
N GLU A 215 -2.03 18.82 15.56
CA GLU A 215 -1.99 20.13 16.23
C GLU A 215 -3.28 20.94 16.03
N LEU A 216 -4.43 20.26 16.06
CA LEU A 216 -5.74 20.85 15.81
C LEU A 216 -6.57 21.03 17.08
N GLN A 217 -7.38 22.09 17.08
CA GLN A 217 -8.41 22.34 18.08
C GLN A 217 -9.67 21.49 17.82
N ALA A 218 -10.62 21.48 18.77
CA ALA A 218 -11.84 20.66 18.68
C ALA A 218 -12.71 20.97 17.44
N ASN A 219 -12.61 22.18 16.88
CA ASN A 219 -13.26 22.63 15.66
C ASN A 219 -12.41 22.40 14.38
N TRP A 220 -11.33 21.61 14.45
CA TRP A 220 -10.43 21.27 13.35
C TRP A 220 -9.62 22.44 12.76
N THR A 221 -9.51 23.54 13.52
CA THR A 221 -8.66 24.69 13.19
C THR A 221 -7.31 24.61 13.91
N ARG A 222 -6.29 25.24 13.33
CA ARG A 222 -5.01 25.45 14.03
C ARG A 222 -5.14 26.58 15.04
N ARG A 223 -4.27 26.59 16.05
CA ARG A 223 -4.21 27.70 17.01
C ARG A 223 -3.88 29.01 16.29
N GLY A 224 -4.75 30.01 16.47
CA GLY A 224 -4.58 31.33 15.86
C GLY A 224 -5.10 31.43 14.42
N GLU A 225 -5.61 30.34 13.84
CA GLU A 225 -6.27 30.36 12.54
C GLU A 225 -7.62 31.07 12.67
N ARG A 226 -7.84 32.08 11.82
CA ARG A 226 -9.11 32.81 11.72
C ARG A 226 -9.56 32.75 10.28
N PHE A 227 -10.84 32.45 10.09
CA PHE A 227 -11.47 32.53 8.77
C PHE A 227 -12.41 33.71 8.78
N ASP A 228 -12.16 34.67 7.88
CA ASP A 228 -13.15 35.68 7.57
C ASP A 228 -14.29 35.01 6.80
N GLU A 229 -15.53 35.20 7.25
CA GLU A 229 -16.70 34.66 6.55
C GLU A 229 -16.77 35.25 5.14
N VAL A 230 -16.84 34.38 4.12
CA VAL A 230 -17.15 34.83 2.75
C VAL A 230 -18.64 35.14 2.70
N LYS A 231 -18.98 36.41 2.51
CA LYS A 231 -20.38 36.82 2.41
C LYS A 231 -20.96 36.30 1.10
N TRP A 232 -22.17 35.74 1.13
CA TRP A 232 -22.81 35.12 -0.04
C TRP A 232 -22.86 36.02 -1.28
N TRP A 233 -22.99 37.34 -1.10
CA TRP A 233 -23.05 38.32 -2.17
C TRP A 233 -21.70 38.57 -2.87
N GLU A 234 -20.56 38.20 -2.25
CA GLU A 234 -19.24 38.29 -2.89
C GLU A 234 -19.11 37.32 -4.08
N GLY A 235 -19.95 36.28 -4.13
CA GLY A 235 -20.03 35.34 -5.27
C GLY A 235 -20.88 35.83 -6.45
N LEU A 236 -21.61 36.94 -6.31
CA LEU A 236 -22.47 37.49 -7.38
C LEU A 236 -21.67 38.16 -8.50
N TRP A 237 -20.50 38.72 -8.16
CA TRP A 237 -19.70 39.52 -9.08
C TRP A 237 -18.38 38.79 -9.36
N LYS A 238 -18.35 37.98 -10.41
CA LYS A 238 -17.11 37.42 -10.96
C LYS A 238 -16.42 38.53 -11.75
N ASN A 239 -15.22 38.95 -11.33
CA ASN A 239 -14.27 39.59 -12.23
C ASN A 239 -13.62 38.53 -13.11
#